data_AF-A0A915MWY3-F1
#
_entry.id   AF-A0A915MWY3-F1
#
_cell.length_a   1.000
_cell.length_b   1.000
_cell.length_c   1.000
_cell.angle_alpha   90.00
_cell.angle_beta   90.00
_cell.angle_gamma   90.00
#
_symmetry.space_group_name_H-M   'P 1'
#
loop_
_entity.id
_entity.type
_entity.pdbx_description
1 polymer ?
#
loop_
_entity_poly.entity_id
_entity_poly.type
_entity_poly.pdbx_seq_one_letter_code
_entity_poly.pdbx_strand_id
1 'polypeptide(L)'
;ELLHPCQRFLARLVTFDIRMPILRGAHAELFVHSLRVPCVISKLNSIHPGSKELEKKNPRLLPRNVSAIVEIKTEQAISVESFNKNKQLGRLALRSNDFAAAAYSTDPSPCLEKHKAKLVLRVQVPCDAFRDECWAFIAISRHFIIFSVRGTQTQTQLIVEIIESMTAPKKEFPAGGSVQHYFYESLQAIWNAGFGTKLAELKKAYPKLKILFTGHSLGGAIASLASAQFAMENNRTIKANY
;
A
#
# COMPACT_ATOMS: atom_id res chain seq x y z
N GLU A 1 35.40 -3.23 4.82
CA GLU A 1 34.33 -2.21 4.66
C GLU A 1 33.12 -2.59 5.49
N LEU A 2 32.47 -1.60 6.11
CA LEU A 2 31.37 -1.77 7.08
C LEU A 2 29.97 -1.51 6.48
N LEU A 3 29.86 -1.37 5.16
CA LEU A 3 28.61 -1.04 4.48
C LEU A 3 28.60 -1.68 3.10
N HIS A 4 27.59 -2.51 2.84
CA HIS A 4 27.44 -3.23 1.58
C HIS A 4 26.22 -2.68 0.82
N PRO A 5 26.39 -2.16 -0.41
CA PRO A 5 25.27 -1.69 -1.21
C PRO A 5 24.43 -2.89 -1.68
N CYS A 6 23.14 -2.89 -1.35
CA CYS A 6 22.21 -3.89 -1.84
C CYS A 6 20.80 -3.33 -1.99
N GLN A 7 20.01 -3.95 -2.87
CA GLN A 7 18.60 -3.60 -3.08
C GLN A 7 17.66 -4.56 -2.36
N ARG A 8 18.16 -5.72 -1.93
CA ARG A 8 17.41 -6.79 -1.27
C ARG A 8 18.26 -7.39 -0.16
N PHE A 9 17.68 -7.51 1.02
CA PHE A 9 18.39 -8.08 2.17
C PHE A 9 17.40 -8.71 3.16
N LEU A 10 17.92 -9.65 3.95
CA LEU A 10 17.16 -10.26 5.04
C LEU A 10 17.30 -9.40 6.30
N ALA A 11 16.20 -9.26 7.02
CA ALA A 11 16.15 -8.56 8.29
C ALA A 11 15.37 -9.37 9.32
N ARG A 12 15.83 -9.33 10.57
CA ARG A 12 15.03 -9.76 11.72
C ARG A 12 14.19 -8.59 12.19
N LEU A 13 12.88 -8.68 12.00
CA LEU A 13 11.92 -7.73 12.52
C LEU A 13 11.34 -8.24 13.83
N VAL A 14 11.12 -7.32 14.77
CA VAL A 14 10.33 -7.57 15.97
C VAL A 14 9.11 -6.67 15.88
N THR A 15 7.93 -7.27 15.80
CA THR A 15 6.66 -6.54 15.85
C THR A 15 6.29 -6.31 17.31
N PHE A 16 5.80 -5.12 17.63
CA PHE A 16 5.26 -4.77 18.94
C PHE A 16 3.74 -4.65 18.80
N ASP A 17 3.14 -3.61 19.39
CA ASP A 17 1.72 -3.31 19.30
C ASP A 17 1.34 -2.66 17.96
N ILE A 18 1.53 -3.40 16.88
CA ILE A 18 1.05 -3.02 15.55
C ILE A 18 -0.46 -3.27 15.47
N ARG A 19 -1.21 -2.24 15.02
CA ARG A 19 -2.67 -2.36 14.84
C ARG A 19 -3.05 -3.26 13.68
N MET A 20 -2.28 -3.20 12.59
CA MET A 20 -2.48 -4.01 11.40
C MET A 20 -1.33 -5.01 11.23
N PRO A 21 -1.61 -6.30 10.99
CA PRO A 21 -0.57 -7.28 10.72
C PRO A 21 0.16 -6.96 9.42
N ILE A 22 1.46 -7.29 9.38
CA ILE A 22 2.30 -7.02 8.21
C ILE A 22 2.11 -8.13 7.18
N LEU A 23 1.74 -7.76 5.96
CA LEU A 23 1.55 -8.70 4.85
C LEU A 23 2.77 -8.77 3.94
N ARG A 24 2.91 -9.87 3.21
CA ARG A 24 3.82 -9.92 2.05
C ARG A 24 3.35 -8.89 1.02
N GLY A 25 4.28 -8.12 0.47
CA GLY A 25 4.01 -7.00 -0.43
C GLY A 25 3.67 -5.69 0.29
N ALA A 26 3.63 -5.66 1.63
CA ALA A 26 3.40 -4.44 2.36
C ALA A 26 4.49 -3.39 2.07
N HIS A 27 4.04 -2.18 1.75
CA HIS A 27 4.90 -1.02 1.62
C HIS A 27 5.15 -0.39 2.99
N ALA A 28 6.39 -0.02 3.23
CA ALA A 28 6.81 0.64 4.46
C ALA A 28 7.89 1.67 4.16
N GLU A 29 8.16 2.52 5.14
CA GLU A 29 9.31 3.39 5.12
C GLU A 29 10.41 2.78 5.98
N LEU A 30 11.56 2.53 5.35
CA LEU A 30 12.74 1.96 5.97
C LEU A 30 13.64 3.07 6.51
N PHE A 31 13.98 2.93 7.79
CA PHE A 31 14.96 3.76 8.48
C PHE A 31 16.20 2.92 8.75
N VAL A 32 17.34 3.30 8.16
CA VAL A 32 18.64 2.66 8.34
C VAL A 32 19.68 3.77 8.53
N HIS A 33 20.33 3.81 9.69
CA HIS A 33 21.22 4.91 10.09
C HIS A 33 20.53 6.29 9.98
N SER A 34 20.98 7.17 9.08
CA SER A 34 20.35 8.47 8.76
C SER A 34 19.52 8.42 7.47
N LEU A 35 19.46 7.27 6.81
CA LEU A 35 18.73 7.09 5.56
C LEU A 35 17.26 6.74 5.83
N ARG A 36 16.38 7.38 5.05
CA ARG A 36 14.94 7.14 5.04
C ARG A 36 14.49 6.90 3.60
N VAL A 37 14.08 5.68 3.30
CA VAL A 37 13.71 5.28 1.92
C VAL A 37 12.46 4.40 1.89
N PRO A 38 11.65 4.44 0.83
CA PRO A 38 10.58 3.48 0.65
C PRO A 38 11.13 2.07 0.45
N CYS A 39 10.43 1.10 1.03
CA CYS A 39 10.70 -0.31 0.83
C CYS A 39 9.41 -1.14 0.73
N VAL A 40 9.56 -2.36 0.22
CA VAL A 40 8.52 -3.38 0.18
C VAL A 40 9.01 -4.61 0.91
N ILE A 41 8.14 -5.22 1.71
CA ILE A 41 8.39 -6.50 2.36
C ILE A 41 8.09 -7.59 1.34
N SER A 42 9.09 -8.01 0.57
CA SER A 42 8.91 -8.88 -0.60
C SER A 42 8.62 -10.32 -0.24
N LYS A 43 9.11 -10.79 0.91
CA LYS A 43 8.86 -12.14 1.47
C LYS A 43 8.80 -12.12 2.98
N LEU A 44 7.96 -13.00 3.52
CA LEU A 44 7.93 -13.36 4.94
C LEU A 44 8.52 -14.77 5.04
N ASN A 45 9.73 -14.92 5.57
CA ASN A 45 10.44 -16.19 5.53
C ASN A 45 10.06 -17.07 6.72
N SER A 46 10.08 -16.49 7.93
CA SER A 46 9.66 -17.22 9.12
C SER A 46 9.23 -16.32 10.27
N ILE A 47 8.44 -16.88 11.19
CA ILE A 47 8.05 -16.29 12.47
C ILE A 47 8.58 -17.16 13.60
N HIS A 48 9.15 -16.50 14.61
CA HIS A 48 9.53 -17.03 15.91
C HIS A 48 8.57 -16.45 16.97
N PRO A 49 7.47 -17.13 17.30
CA PRO A 49 6.50 -16.65 18.27
C PRO A 49 6.99 -17.01 19.69
N GLY A 50 7.67 -16.07 20.36
CA GLY A 50 8.14 -16.27 21.74
C GLY A 50 8.99 -17.54 21.96
N SER A 51 9.28 -17.87 23.22
CA SER A 51 10.22 -18.97 23.57
C SER A 51 9.61 -20.38 23.53
N LYS A 52 8.29 -20.53 23.32
CA LYS A 52 7.58 -21.80 23.48
C LYS A 52 6.85 -22.30 22.23
N GLU A 53 6.81 -21.53 21.14
CA GLU A 53 6.13 -21.96 19.90
C GLU A 53 7.13 -22.31 18.79
N LEU A 54 6.74 -23.30 17.98
CA LEU A 54 7.53 -23.77 16.85
C LEU A 54 7.63 -22.68 15.77
N GLU A 55 8.79 -22.58 15.13
CA GLU A 55 9.02 -21.64 14.03
C GLU A 55 8.07 -21.94 12.86
N LYS A 56 7.30 -20.92 12.46
CA LYS A 56 6.41 -21.01 11.30
C LYS A 56 7.11 -20.50 10.05
N LYS A 57 7.36 -21.39 9.08
CA LYS A 57 7.94 -21.03 7.77
C LYS A 57 6.89 -20.48 6.80
N ASN A 58 7.31 -19.56 5.93
CA ASN A 58 6.49 -18.92 4.88
C ASN A 58 5.10 -18.47 5.36
N PRO A 59 5.00 -17.69 6.44
CA PRO A 59 3.71 -17.21 6.94
C PRO A 59 3.01 -16.30 5.92
N ARG A 60 1.67 -16.27 5.96
CA ARG A 60 0.87 -15.36 5.13
C ARG A 60 0.89 -13.92 5.64
N LEU A 61 1.03 -13.72 6.95
CA LEU A 61 1.04 -12.44 7.64
C LEU A 61 1.93 -12.50 8.88
N LEU A 62 2.43 -11.36 9.35
CA LEU A 62 3.10 -11.21 10.65
C LEU A 62 2.15 -10.50 11.63
N PRO A 63 1.75 -11.16 12.74
CA PRO A 63 0.93 -10.53 13.77
C PRO A 63 1.75 -9.59 14.66
N ARG A 64 1.09 -8.99 15.66
CA ARG A 64 1.75 -8.25 16.75
C ARG A 64 2.60 -9.17 17.63
N ASN A 65 3.60 -8.59 18.30
CA ASN A 65 4.42 -9.25 19.33
C ASN A 65 5.16 -10.53 18.87
N VAL A 66 5.70 -10.55 17.64
CA VAL A 66 6.50 -11.67 17.14
C VAL A 66 7.86 -11.21 16.62
N SER A 67 8.85 -12.12 16.65
CA SER A 67 10.09 -11.96 15.89
C SER A 67 9.91 -12.68 14.54
N ALA A 68 10.38 -12.09 13.45
CA ALA A 68 10.25 -12.67 12.11
C ALA A 68 11.48 -12.37 11.25
N ILE A 69 11.83 -13.31 10.38
CA ILE A 69 12.80 -13.08 9.30
C ILE A 69 12.03 -12.70 8.04
N VAL A 70 12.35 -11.54 7.49
CA VAL A 70 11.72 -11.02 6.26
C VAL A 70 12.76 -10.65 5.21
N GLU A 71 12.36 -10.67 3.95
CA GLU A 71 13.11 -10.05 2.85
C GLU A 71 12.55 -8.63 2.64
N ILE A 72 13.43 -7.63 2.73
CA ILE A 72 13.10 -6.23 2.43
C ILE A 72 13.73 -5.90 1.08
N LYS A 73 12.94 -5.24 0.22
CA LYS A 73 13.38 -4.72 -1.08
C LYS A 73 13.20 -3.21 -1.12
N THR A 74 14.24 -2.50 -1.51
CA THR A 74 14.20 -1.04 -1.81
C THR A 74 14.14 -0.81 -3.32
N GLU A 75 13.77 0.40 -3.73
CA GLU A 75 13.79 0.75 -5.16
C GLU A 75 15.21 0.94 -5.72
N GLN A 76 16.11 1.50 -4.91
CA GLN A 76 17.51 1.72 -5.26
C GLN A 76 18.41 0.96 -4.28
N ALA A 77 19.64 0.67 -4.68
CA ALA A 77 20.61 0.07 -3.79
C ALA A 77 20.89 1.00 -2.61
N ILE A 78 20.86 0.45 -1.41
CA ILE A 78 21.19 1.16 -0.18
C ILE A 78 22.32 0.43 0.53
N SER A 79 23.16 1.20 1.20
CA SER A 79 24.23 0.65 2.02
C SER A 79 23.65 0.10 3.33
N VAL A 80 23.83 -1.19 3.58
CA VAL A 80 23.40 -1.86 4.81
C VAL A 80 24.56 -2.64 5.43
N GLU A 81 24.46 -2.92 6.73
CA GLU A 81 25.43 -3.72 7.47
C GLU A 81 24.70 -4.79 8.30
N SER A 82 25.34 -5.94 8.46
CA SER A 82 24.91 -7.00 9.36
C SER A 82 24.98 -6.53 10.80
N PHE A 83 23.88 -6.72 11.53
CA PHE A 83 23.81 -6.45 12.98
C PHE A 83 24.89 -7.19 13.78
N ASN A 84 25.31 -8.38 13.32
CA ASN A 84 26.35 -9.17 13.97
C ASN A 84 27.75 -8.57 13.82
N LYS A 85 28.01 -7.88 12.69
CA LYS A 85 29.27 -7.20 12.44
C LYS A 85 29.33 -5.84 13.13
N ASN A 86 28.25 -5.07 13.04
CA ASN A 86 28.14 -3.78 13.70
C ASN A 86 26.71 -3.54 14.19
N LYS A 87 26.53 -3.52 15.52
CA LYS A 87 25.20 -3.34 16.15
C LYS A 87 24.62 -1.94 15.96
N GLN A 88 25.44 -0.91 15.77
CA GLN A 88 24.94 0.45 15.55
C GLN A 88 24.43 0.59 14.12
N LEU A 89 25.20 0.12 13.15
CA LEU A 89 24.83 0.20 11.75
C LEU A 89 23.75 -0.82 11.40
N GLY A 90 23.83 -2.07 11.86
CA GLY A 90 22.84 -3.09 11.49
C GLY A 90 21.44 -2.95 12.10
N ARG A 91 21.15 -1.87 12.85
CA ARG A 91 19.79 -1.55 13.31
C ARG A 91 18.98 -0.89 12.20
N LEU A 92 17.75 -1.35 12.07
CA LEU A 92 16.77 -0.76 11.17
C LEU A 92 15.41 -0.69 11.84
N ALA A 93 14.56 0.19 11.33
CA ALA A 93 13.15 0.26 11.72
C ALA A 93 12.28 0.39 10.46
N LEU A 94 11.11 -0.22 10.51
CA LEU A 94 10.06 -0.03 9.53
C LEU A 94 8.95 0.81 10.15
N ARG A 95 8.48 1.81 9.42
CA ARG A 95 7.23 2.49 9.73
C ARG A 95 6.19 2.15 8.69
N SER A 96 5.05 1.65 9.16
CA SER A 96 3.84 1.46 8.37
C SER A 96 3.42 2.80 7.77
N ASN A 97 3.05 2.79 6.49
CA ASN A 97 2.31 3.91 5.92
C ASN A 97 0.82 3.65 6.17
N ASP A 98 0.31 4.17 7.29
CA ASP A 98 -1.08 3.95 7.76
C ASP A 98 -2.14 4.67 6.89
N PHE A 99 -1.79 5.11 5.68
CA PHE A 99 -2.71 5.78 4.75
C PHE A 99 -3.89 4.88 4.36
N ALA A 100 -3.65 3.58 4.17
CA ALA A 100 -4.71 2.61 3.91
C ALA A 100 -5.73 2.54 5.07
N ALA A 101 -5.25 2.61 6.31
CA ALA A 101 -6.12 2.65 7.49
C ALA A 101 -6.84 3.99 7.63
N ALA A 102 -6.20 5.11 7.24
CA ALA A 102 -6.81 6.43 7.26
C ALA A 102 -8.10 6.50 6.42
N ALA A 103 -8.20 5.70 5.34
CA ALA A 103 -9.38 5.69 4.48
C ALA A 103 -10.63 5.15 5.19
N TYR A 104 -10.47 4.42 6.30
CA TYR A 104 -11.56 3.91 7.12
C TYR A 104 -12.05 4.92 8.17
N SER A 105 -11.37 6.06 8.33
CA SER A 105 -11.77 7.11 9.26
C SER A 105 -12.79 8.07 8.63
N THR A 106 -13.74 8.53 9.44
CA THR A 106 -14.64 9.64 9.07
C THR A 106 -13.90 10.98 8.97
N ASP A 107 -12.70 11.09 9.53
CA ASP A 107 -11.75 12.17 9.26
C ASP A 107 -10.33 11.59 9.19
N PRO A 108 -9.69 11.54 8.00
CA PRO A 108 -8.33 11.02 7.87
C PRO A 108 -7.26 11.99 8.39
N SER A 109 -7.58 13.26 8.64
CA SER A 109 -6.61 14.32 8.95
C SER A 109 -5.69 13.99 10.13
N PRO A 110 -6.17 13.48 11.28
CA PRO A 110 -5.30 13.10 12.40
C PRO A 110 -4.32 11.98 12.08
N CYS A 111 -4.65 11.11 11.12
CA CYS A 111 -3.73 10.08 10.63
C CYS A 111 -2.69 10.70 9.70
N LEU A 112 -3.13 11.56 8.78
CA LEU A 112 -2.25 12.22 7.79
C LEU A 112 -1.21 13.13 8.46
N GLU A 113 -1.61 13.88 9.48
CA GLU A 113 -0.73 14.80 10.22
C GLU A 113 0.46 14.09 10.87
N LYS A 114 0.24 12.90 11.45
CA LYS A 114 1.31 12.06 12.03
C LYS A 114 2.39 11.70 11.00
N HIS A 115 2.01 11.63 9.73
CA HIS A 115 2.91 11.33 8.61
C HIS A 115 3.34 12.58 7.83
N LYS A 116 3.06 13.80 8.33
CA LYS A 116 3.31 15.07 7.64
C LYS A 116 2.69 15.09 6.23
N ALA A 117 1.50 14.52 6.11
CA ALA A 117 0.70 14.54 4.89
C ALA A 117 -0.47 15.51 5.06
N LYS A 118 -0.83 16.20 3.98
CA LYS A 118 -1.96 17.13 3.92
C LYS A 118 -3.04 16.56 3.01
N LEU A 119 -4.29 16.53 3.48
CA LEU A 119 -5.45 16.14 2.69
C LEU A 119 -5.66 17.14 1.54
N VAL A 120 -5.92 16.63 0.33
CA VAL A 120 -6.14 17.44 -0.88
C VAL A 120 -7.56 17.26 -1.40
N LEU A 121 -7.97 16.00 -1.55
CA LEU A 121 -9.31 15.64 -2.02
C LEU A 121 -9.81 14.51 -1.14
N ARG A 122 -11.10 14.55 -0.81
CA ARG A 122 -11.80 13.44 -0.21
C ARG A 122 -13.19 13.41 -0.81
N VAL A 123 -13.61 12.25 -1.27
CA VAL A 123 -14.96 12.06 -1.78
C VAL A 123 -15.53 10.78 -1.21
N GLN A 124 -16.81 10.87 -0.88
CA GLN A 124 -17.69 9.77 -0.56
C GLN A 124 -18.49 9.47 -1.83
N VAL A 125 -18.30 8.29 -2.41
CA VAL A 125 -19.00 7.88 -3.63
C VAL A 125 -19.82 6.63 -3.36
N PRO A 126 -21.05 6.53 -3.87
CA PRO A 126 -21.79 5.28 -3.86
C PRO A 126 -21.10 4.30 -4.82
N CYS A 127 -20.80 3.10 -4.33
CA CYS A 127 -19.97 2.13 -5.05
C CYS A 127 -20.67 0.85 -5.49
N ASP A 128 -21.90 0.64 -5.04
CA ASP A 128 -22.68 -0.53 -5.44
C ASP A 128 -24.17 -0.22 -5.62
N ALA A 129 -24.88 -1.23 -6.11
CA ALA A 129 -26.32 -1.17 -6.37
C ALA A 129 -27.17 -1.01 -5.10
N PHE A 130 -26.58 -1.19 -3.91
CA PHE A 130 -27.23 -1.08 -2.60
C PHE A 130 -26.87 0.23 -1.86
N ARG A 131 -26.09 1.12 -2.49
CA ARG A 131 -25.62 2.41 -1.97
C ARG A 131 -24.57 2.30 -0.86
N ASP A 132 -23.76 1.24 -0.81
CA ASP A 132 -22.58 1.25 0.03
C ASP A 132 -21.62 2.36 -0.41
N GLU A 133 -21.13 3.09 0.59
CA GLU A 133 -20.30 4.27 0.39
C GLU A 133 -18.83 3.89 0.37
N CYS A 134 -18.15 4.05 -0.77
CA CYS A 134 -16.69 4.08 -0.76
C CYS A 134 -16.19 5.43 -0.30
N TRP A 135 -15.11 5.36 0.47
CA TRP A 135 -14.33 6.51 0.84
C TRP A 135 -13.00 6.46 0.11
N ALA A 136 -12.70 7.50 -0.64
CA ALA A 136 -11.39 7.69 -1.23
C ALA A 136 -10.85 9.08 -0.87
N PHE A 137 -9.53 9.18 -0.74
CA PHE A 137 -8.87 10.45 -0.57
C PHE A 137 -7.55 10.53 -1.34
N ILE A 138 -7.16 11.76 -1.65
CA ILE A 138 -5.84 12.14 -2.11
C ILE A 138 -5.19 13.00 -1.03
N ALA A 139 -3.95 12.67 -0.66
CA ALA A 139 -3.12 13.47 0.23
C ALA A 139 -1.74 13.70 -0.38
N ILE A 140 -1.03 14.74 0.06
CA ILE A 140 0.34 15.02 -0.36
C ILE A 140 1.25 15.02 0.87
N SER A 141 2.37 14.33 0.76
CA SER A 141 3.45 14.32 1.75
C SER A 141 4.76 14.79 1.10
N ARG A 142 5.85 14.81 1.86
CA ARG A 142 7.19 15.17 1.35
C ARG A 142 7.68 14.26 0.22
N HIS A 143 7.23 13.01 0.16
CA HIS A 143 7.74 12.01 -0.79
C HIS A 143 6.69 11.47 -1.76
N PHE A 144 5.40 11.54 -1.37
CA PHE A 144 4.32 10.90 -2.10
C PHE A 144 3.11 11.81 -2.32
N ILE A 145 2.52 11.68 -3.51
CA ILE A 145 1.10 11.93 -3.74
C ILE A 145 0.40 10.61 -3.42
N ILE A 146 -0.50 10.61 -2.44
CA ILE A 146 -1.09 9.40 -1.89
C ILE A 146 -2.53 9.33 -2.37
N PHE A 147 -2.87 8.27 -3.10
CA PHE A 147 -4.24 7.86 -3.34
C PHE A 147 -4.56 6.71 -2.38
N SER A 148 -5.56 6.90 -1.52
CA SER A 148 -6.01 5.84 -0.64
C SER A 148 -7.51 5.64 -0.73
N VAL A 149 -7.91 4.38 -0.83
CA VAL A 149 -9.30 3.97 -0.93
C VAL A 149 -9.66 2.96 0.15
N ARG A 150 -10.84 3.12 0.70
CA ARG A 150 -11.45 2.27 1.72
C ARG A 150 -12.15 1.10 1.05
N GLY A 151 -11.98 -0.10 1.59
CA GLY A 151 -12.86 -1.24 1.30
C GLY A 151 -14.12 -1.23 2.18
N THR A 152 -15.04 -2.17 1.98
CA THR A 152 -16.28 -2.25 2.76
C THR A 152 -16.02 -2.60 4.24
N GLN A 153 -16.88 -2.14 5.17
CA GLN A 153 -16.64 -2.17 6.63
C GLN A 153 -17.22 -3.39 7.37
N THR A 154 -18.16 -4.13 6.79
CA THR A 154 -18.91 -5.17 7.52
C THR A 154 -18.19 -6.52 7.46
N GLN A 155 -17.49 -6.86 8.54
CA GLN A 155 -16.50 -7.96 8.64
C GLN A 155 -17.02 -9.40 8.44
N THR A 156 -18.33 -9.64 8.32
CA THR A 156 -18.87 -11.02 8.33
C THR A 156 -19.96 -11.31 7.31
N GLN A 157 -20.56 -10.30 6.66
CA GLN A 157 -21.62 -10.48 5.65
C GLN A 157 -21.08 -10.35 4.20
N LEU A 158 -20.04 -9.54 4.00
CA LEU A 158 -19.53 -9.18 2.66
C LEU A 158 -18.65 -10.21 1.95
N ILE A 159 -18.04 -11.17 2.65
CA ILE A 159 -17.30 -12.24 1.95
C ILE A 159 -18.28 -13.04 1.08
N VAL A 160 -19.52 -13.23 1.53
CA VAL A 160 -20.57 -13.93 0.77
C VAL A 160 -21.09 -13.07 -0.37
N GLU A 161 -21.41 -11.80 -0.11
CA GLU A 161 -21.91 -10.87 -1.15
C GLU A 161 -20.89 -10.61 -2.27
N ILE A 162 -19.58 -10.54 -1.94
CA ILE A 162 -18.52 -10.47 -2.96
C ILE A 162 -18.44 -11.79 -3.75
N ILE A 163 -18.53 -12.95 -3.11
CA ILE A 163 -18.56 -14.26 -3.80
C ILE A 163 -19.79 -14.36 -4.72
N GLU A 164 -20.96 -13.89 -4.27
CA GLU A 164 -22.17 -13.84 -5.09
C GLU A 164 -22.02 -12.84 -6.24
N SER A 165 -21.39 -11.68 -6.04
CA SER A 165 -21.07 -10.73 -7.11
C SER A 165 -20.04 -11.26 -8.11
N MET A 166 -19.19 -12.21 -7.71
CA MET A 166 -18.26 -12.91 -8.61
C MET A 166 -18.97 -13.84 -9.60
N THR A 167 -20.29 -14.02 -9.49
CA THR A 167 -21.11 -14.68 -10.52
C THR A 167 -21.39 -13.76 -11.71
N ALA A 168 -21.30 -12.43 -11.53
CA ALA A 168 -21.43 -11.50 -12.62
C ALA A 168 -20.26 -11.69 -13.61
N PRO A 169 -20.52 -11.56 -14.92
CA PRO A 169 -19.46 -11.68 -15.92
C PRO A 169 -18.38 -10.61 -15.69
N LYS A 170 -17.13 -11.02 -15.84
CA LYS A 170 -15.98 -10.11 -15.79
C LYS A 170 -16.13 -9.02 -16.83
N LYS A 171 -15.66 -7.82 -16.50
CA LYS A 171 -15.56 -6.70 -17.45
C LYS A 171 -14.15 -6.64 -18.03
N GLU A 172 -14.05 -6.32 -19.31
CA GLU A 172 -12.77 -5.95 -19.90
C GLU A 172 -12.22 -4.69 -19.20
N PHE A 173 -10.94 -4.72 -18.87
CA PHE A 173 -10.28 -3.62 -18.20
C PHE A 173 -9.44 -2.84 -19.21
N PRO A 174 -9.63 -1.52 -19.36
CA PRO A 174 -8.93 -0.73 -20.36
C PRO A 174 -7.40 -0.86 -20.33
N ALA A 175 -6.80 -1.01 -19.15
CA ALA A 175 -5.35 -1.17 -19.01
C ALA A 175 -4.85 -2.60 -19.34
N GLY A 176 -5.77 -3.51 -19.74
CA GLY A 176 -5.49 -4.86 -20.19
C GLY A 176 -6.15 -5.94 -19.32
N GLY A 177 -6.57 -7.03 -19.98
CA GLY A 177 -7.19 -8.18 -19.34
C GLY A 177 -8.65 -7.94 -18.93
N SER A 178 -9.12 -8.73 -17.97
CA SER A 178 -10.48 -8.62 -17.45
C SER A 178 -10.47 -8.64 -15.93
N VAL A 179 -11.36 -7.85 -15.33
CA VAL A 179 -11.48 -7.69 -13.87
C VAL A 179 -12.89 -8.04 -13.44
N GLN A 180 -13.06 -8.32 -12.15
CA GLN A 180 -14.41 -8.54 -11.63
C GLN A 180 -15.25 -7.27 -11.74
N HIS A 181 -16.51 -7.44 -12.13
CA HIS A 181 -17.45 -6.35 -12.39
C HIS A 181 -17.50 -5.35 -11.23
N TYR A 182 -17.60 -5.84 -10.00
CA TYR A 182 -17.64 -5.03 -8.79
C TYR A 182 -16.43 -4.09 -8.65
N PHE A 183 -15.21 -4.61 -8.82
CA PHE A 183 -13.99 -3.78 -8.69
C PHE A 183 -13.91 -2.73 -9.80
N TYR A 184 -14.42 -3.05 -10.99
CA TYR A 184 -14.47 -2.11 -12.10
C TYR A 184 -15.44 -0.96 -11.81
N GLU A 185 -16.67 -1.26 -11.44
CA GLU A 185 -17.68 -0.23 -11.13
C GLU A 185 -17.24 0.67 -9.97
N SER A 186 -16.72 0.07 -8.89
CA SER A 186 -16.18 0.83 -7.75
C SER A 186 -15.06 1.78 -8.18
N LEU A 187 -14.15 1.32 -9.05
CA LEU A 187 -13.08 2.14 -9.58
C LEU A 187 -13.62 3.27 -10.45
N GLN A 188 -14.55 2.98 -11.36
CA GLN A 188 -15.14 3.99 -12.25
C GLN A 188 -15.91 5.06 -11.48
N ALA A 189 -16.64 4.69 -10.42
CA ALA A 189 -17.31 5.66 -9.55
C ALA A 189 -16.30 6.66 -8.94
N ILE A 190 -15.16 6.17 -8.45
CA ILE A 190 -14.07 7.01 -7.92
C ILE A 190 -13.43 7.85 -9.03
N TRP A 191 -13.20 7.26 -10.22
CA TRP A 191 -12.60 7.98 -11.35
C TRP A 191 -13.50 9.11 -11.85
N ASN A 192 -14.80 8.85 -11.99
CA ASN A 192 -15.82 9.81 -12.40
C ASN A 192 -16.01 10.95 -11.39
N ALA A 193 -15.71 10.70 -10.11
CA ALA A 193 -15.63 11.75 -9.09
C ALA A 193 -14.38 12.64 -9.19
N GLY A 194 -13.54 12.46 -10.23
CA GLY A 194 -12.45 13.37 -10.57
C GLY A 194 -11.08 12.99 -10.00
N PHE A 195 -10.93 11.81 -9.39
CA PHE A 195 -9.64 11.38 -8.81
C PHE A 195 -8.54 11.23 -9.86
N GLY A 196 -8.84 10.65 -11.02
CA GLY A 196 -7.86 10.49 -12.11
C GLY A 196 -7.29 11.84 -12.56
N THR A 197 -8.18 12.80 -12.84
CA THR A 197 -7.81 14.18 -13.21
C THR A 197 -7.00 14.85 -12.11
N LYS A 198 -7.43 14.74 -10.84
CA LYS A 198 -6.71 15.40 -9.74
C LYS A 198 -5.32 14.80 -9.51
N LEU A 199 -5.17 13.48 -9.64
CA LEU A 199 -3.85 12.83 -9.57
C LEU A 199 -2.92 13.30 -10.69
N ALA A 200 -3.43 13.45 -11.92
CA ALA A 200 -2.66 13.94 -13.05
C ALA A 200 -2.21 15.40 -12.85
N GLU A 201 -3.11 16.27 -12.38
CA GLU A 201 -2.82 17.67 -12.01
C GLU A 201 -1.70 17.75 -10.97
N LEU A 202 -1.82 16.98 -9.88
CA LEU A 202 -0.82 16.95 -8.82
C LEU A 202 0.51 16.37 -9.30
N LYS A 203 0.49 15.35 -10.15
CA LYS A 203 1.71 14.78 -10.70
C LYS A 203 2.45 15.77 -11.61
N LYS A 204 1.71 16.59 -12.37
CA LYS A 204 2.28 17.69 -13.15
C LYS A 204 2.86 18.80 -12.26
N ALA A 205 2.17 19.16 -11.18
CA ALA A 205 2.64 20.18 -10.23
C ALA A 205 3.86 19.72 -9.40
N TYR A 206 3.94 18.42 -9.09
CA TYR A 206 5.00 17.83 -8.27
C TYR A 206 5.70 16.67 -9.00
N PRO A 207 6.45 16.94 -10.09
CA PRO A 207 6.96 15.89 -10.98
C PRO A 207 7.92 14.91 -10.29
N LYS A 208 8.65 15.37 -9.26
CA LYS A 208 9.59 14.54 -8.48
C LYS A 208 8.90 13.61 -7.48
N LEU A 209 7.66 13.89 -7.07
CA LEU A 209 6.94 13.04 -6.13
C LEU A 209 6.41 11.78 -6.81
N LYS A 210 6.46 10.66 -6.11
CA LYS A 210 5.88 9.39 -6.59
C LYS A 210 4.41 9.33 -6.20
N ILE A 211 3.60 8.63 -6.98
CA ILE A 211 2.22 8.36 -6.59
C ILE A 211 2.19 7.03 -5.84
N LEU A 212 1.63 7.02 -4.64
CA LEU A 212 1.37 5.84 -3.83
C LEU A 212 -0.12 5.52 -3.92
N PHE A 213 -0.48 4.45 -4.63
CA PHE A 213 -1.82 3.89 -4.58
C PHE A 213 -1.89 2.87 -3.45
N THR A 214 -2.84 3.03 -2.54
CA THR A 214 -2.98 2.14 -1.38
C THR A 214 -4.43 1.95 -0.93
N GLY A 215 -4.64 0.90 -0.15
CA GLY A 215 -5.94 0.49 0.37
C GLY A 215 -5.79 -0.86 1.07
N HIS A 216 -6.69 -1.16 2.00
CA HIS A 216 -6.69 -2.44 2.72
C HIS A 216 -7.72 -3.40 2.12
N SER A 217 -7.36 -4.69 2.03
CA SER A 217 -8.24 -5.76 1.53
C SER A 217 -8.85 -5.38 0.16
N LEU A 218 -10.17 -5.27 0.07
CA LEU A 218 -10.93 -4.79 -1.08
C LEU A 218 -10.40 -3.46 -1.65
N GLY A 219 -10.10 -2.50 -0.78
CA GLY A 219 -9.52 -1.23 -1.19
C GLY A 219 -8.14 -1.40 -1.83
N GLY A 220 -7.38 -2.42 -1.45
CA GLY A 220 -6.10 -2.76 -2.08
C GLY A 220 -6.27 -3.26 -3.52
N ALA A 221 -7.34 -4.02 -3.80
CA ALA A 221 -7.67 -4.45 -5.15
C ALA A 221 -8.05 -3.25 -6.04
N ILE A 222 -8.93 -2.37 -5.55
CA ILE A 222 -9.31 -1.13 -6.25
C ILE A 222 -8.09 -0.23 -6.46
N ALA A 223 -7.25 -0.04 -5.45
CA ALA A 223 -6.01 0.74 -5.56
C ALA A 223 -5.02 0.17 -6.60
N SER A 224 -4.97 -1.16 -6.74
CA SER A 224 -4.14 -1.81 -7.75
C SER A 224 -4.64 -1.54 -9.16
N LEU A 225 -5.96 -1.62 -9.37
CA LEU A 225 -6.57 -1.26 -10.66
C LEU A 225 -6.42 0.22 -10.96
N ALA A 226 -6.63 1.09 -9.96
CA ALA A 226 -6.41 2.53 -10.04
C ALA A 226 -5.00 2.87 -10.53
N SER A 227 -3.97 2.21 -9.97
CA SER A 227 -2.59 2.37 -10.40
C SER A 227 -2.40 2.02 -11.88
N ALA A 228 -2.96 0.89 -12.31
CA ALA A 228 -2.87 0.43 -13.71
C ALA A 228 -3.61 1.35 -14.68
N GLN A 229 -4.83 1.77 -14.34
CA GLN A 229 -5.62 2.70 -15.16
C GLN A 229 -4.92 4.06 -15.28
N PHE A 230 -4.45 4.62 -14.17
CA PHE A 230 -3.71 5.88 -14.17
C PHE A 230 -2.45 5.79 -15.05
N ALA A 231 -1.68 4.70 -14.93
CA ALA A 231 -0.49 4.49 -15.75
C ALA A 231 -0.83 4.40 -17.24
N MET A 232 -1.92 3.73 -17.62
CA MET A 232 -2.38 3.66 -19.01
C MET A 232 -2.77 5.05 -19.55
N GLU A 233 -3.62 5.78 -18.83
CA GLU A 233 -4.13 7.10 -19.21
C GLU A 233 -2.99 8.11 -19.44
N ASN A 234 -1.92 8.02 -18.64
CA ASN A 234 -0.81 8.98 -18.65
C ASN A 234 0.43 8.50 -19.42
N ASN A 235 0.53 7.21 -19.79
CA ASN A 235 1.58 6.72 -20.70
C ASN A 235 1.25 6.97 -22.17
N ARG A 236 -0.04 7.06 -22.55
CA ARG A 236 -0.45 7.37 -23.94
C ARG A 236 0.02 8.77 -24.38
N THR A 237 0.20 9.70 -23.46
CA THR A 237 0.73 11.04 -23.73
C THR A 237 2.20 11.03 -24.20
N ILE A 238 2.96 9.96 -23.95
CA ILE A 238 4.37 9.83 -24.37
C ILE A 238 4.51 9.21 -25.77
N LYS A 239 3.52 8.43 -26.22
CA LYS A 239 3.56 7.74 -27.53
C LYS A 239 2.97 8.53 -28.71
N ALA A 240 2.41 9.73 -28.48
CA ALA A 240 1.80 10.54 -29.53
C ALA A 240 2.76 11.53 -30.23
N ASN A 241 4.07 11.46 -29.95
CA ASN A 241 5.10 12.30 -30.59
C ASN A 241 6.11 11.45 -31.39
N TYR A 242 5.60 10.66 -32.34
CA TYR A 242 6.40 10.11 -33.45
C TYR A 242 5.65 10.33 -34.75
#